data_AF-A0A401HVJ3-F1
#
_entry.id   AF-A0A401HVJ3-F1
#
_cell.length_a   1.000
_cell.length_b   1.000
_cell.length_c   1.000
_cell.angle_alpha   90.00
_cell.angle_beta   90.00
_cell.angle_gamma   90.00
#
_symmetry.space_group_name_H-M   'P 1'
#
loop_
_entity.id
_entity.type
_entity.pdbx_description
1 polymer ?
#
loop_
_entity_poly.entity_id
_entity_poly.type
_entity_poly.pdbx_seq_one_letter_code
_entity_poly.pdbx_strand_id
1 'polypeptide(L)'
;MSGVNPAGTLSRLLGGQGGQQADRLNVALPCKVVAFDETTLLADVQPLLKLTGDQPAQLLGVPTLGQKVSFTLQLGSSTYPVETTMRPKLQRGDVVFVVCADAEIKNTLSGQVAAPDTGRRHSRNDAVIVGVLPCSLSE
;
A
#
# COMPACT_ATOMS: atom_id res chain seq x y z
N MET A 1 0.88 27.44 -46.42
CA MET A 1 0.42 27.74 -45.05
C MET A 1 -0.27 26.51 -44.50
N SER A 2 0.42 25.70 -43.69
CA SER A 2 -0.16 24.48 -43.11
C SER A 2 -1.21 24.85 -42.07
N GLY A 3 -2.48 24.62 -42.41
CA GLY A 3 -3.61 24.86 -41.53
C GLY A 3 -3.42 24.11 -40.22
N VAL A 4 -3.38 24.87 -39.12
CA VAL A 4 -3.44 24.30 -37.78
C VAL A 4 -4.69 23.45 -37.71
N ASN A 5 -4.56 22.16 -37.40
CA ASN A 5 -5.69 21.26 -37.18
C ASN A 5 -6.08 21.35 -35.69
N PRO A 6 -7.08 22.16 -35.31
CA PRO A 6 -7.45 22.35 -33.91
C PRO A 6 -7.98 21.05 -33.29
N ALA A 7 -8.70 20.23 -34.05
CA ALA A 7 -9.22 18.94 -33.58
C ALA A 7 -8.09 17.94 -33.28
N GLY A 8 -7.08 17.86 -34.16
CA GLY A 8 -5.89 17.03 -33.92
C GLY A 8 -5.01 17.53 -32.78
N THR A 9 -5.07 18.82 -32.44
CA THR A 9 -4.35 19.40 -31.30
C THR A 9 -5.10 19.17 -29.99
N LEU A 10 -6.43 19.35 -29.97
CA LEU A 10 -7.28 19.02 -28.83
C LEU A 10 -7.27 17.52 -28.51
N SER A 11 -7.33 16.66 -29.53
CA SER A 11 -7.24 15.20 -29.35
C SER A 11 -5.91 14.78 -28.71
N ARG A 12 -4.79 15.41 -29.10
CA ARG A 12 -3.48 15.18 -28.46
C ARG A 12 -3.39 15.73 -27.05
N LEU A 13 -4.01 16.89 -26.76
CA LEU A 13 -4.09 17.45 -25.42
C LEU A 13 -4.91 16.55 -24.49
N LEU A 14 -6.07 16.07 -24.93
CA LEU A 14 -6.93 15.17 -24.16
C LEU A 14 -6.28 13.81 -23.95
N GLY A 15 -5.64 13.24 -24.99
CA GLY A 15 -4.90 11.98 -24.89
C GLY A 15 -3.68 12.07 -23.96
N GLY A 16 -2.93 13.17 -24.04
CA GLY A 16 -1.80 13.43 -23.14
C GLY A 16 -2.23 13.68 -21.70
N GLN A 17 -3.34 14.38 -21.47
CA GLN A 17 -3.89 14.62 -20.13
C GLN A 17 -4.47 13.34 -19.50
N GLY A 18 -5.14 12.48 -20.28
CA GLY A 18 -5.70 11.22 -19.78
C GLY A 18 -4.61 10.23 -19.30
N GLY A 19 -3.54 10.08 -20.07
CA GLY A 19 -2.40 9.24 -19.66
C GLY A 19 -1.69 9.77 -18.41
N GLN A 20 -1.46 11.09 -18.33
CA GLN A 20 -0.82 11.73 -17.18
C GLN A 20 -1.66 11.68 -15.89
N GLN A 21 -2.99 11.62 -15.99
CA GLN A 21 -3.86 11.43 -14.85
C GLN A 21 -3.83 10.00 -14.32
N ALA A 22 -3.80 9.01 -15.22
CA ALA A 22 -3.69 7.60 -14.83
C ALA A 22 -2.34 7.27 -14.16
N ASP A 23 -1.23 7.81 -14.69
CA ASP A 23 0.12 7.59 -14.13
C ASP A 23 0.33 8.18 -12.73
N ARG A 24 -0.57 9.08 -12.28
CA ARG A 24 -0.52 9.69 -10.95
C ARG A 24 -1.31 8.92 -9.89
N LEU A 25 -2.06 7.88 -10.28
CA LEU A 25 -2.84 7.06 -9.37
C LEU A 25 -1.93 5.98 -8.75
N ASN A 26 -1.53 6.16 -7.49
CA ASN A 26 -0.87 5.08 -6.77
C ASN A 26 -1.95 4.09 -6.33
N VAL A 27 -1.87 2.84 -6.80
CA VAL A 27 -2.80 1.78 -6.43
C VAL A 27 -2.11 0.82 -5.46
N ALA A 28 -1.04 0.18 -5.92
CA ALA A 28 -0.25 -0.71 -5.10
C ALA A 28 1.17 -0.83 -5.63
N LEU A 29 2.12 -1.18 -4.76
CA LEU A 29 3.51 -1.30 -5.11
C LEU A 29 4.26 -2.27 -4.18
N PRO A 30 5.20 -3.06 -4.73
CA PRO A 30 6.16 -3.79 -3.91
C PRO A 30 7.14 -2.80 -3.28
N CYS A 31 7.34 -2.94 -1.98
CA CYS A 31 8.27 -2.11 -1.20
C CYS A 31 9.22 -2.99 -0.40
N LYS A 32 10.39 -2.48 -0.06
CA LYS A 32 11.32 -3.09 0.88
C LYS A 32 11.26 -2.39 2.23
N VAL A 33 11.16 -3.15 3.32
CA VAL A 33 11.13 -2.63 4.69
C VAL A 33 12.50 -2.07 5.07
N VAL A 34 12.50 -0.82 5.55
CA VAL A 34 13.68 -0.09 6.02
C VAL A 34 13.77 -0.12 7.55
N ALA A 35 12.63 0.06 8.21
CA ALA A 35 12.45 -0.02 9.66
C ALA A 35 11.02 -0.47 9.99
N PHE A 36 10.83 -1.11 11.15
CA PHE A 36 9.54 -1.53 11.66
C PHE A 36 9.50 -1.36 13.18
N ASP A 37 8.40 -0.80 13.69
CA ASP A 37 8.12 -0.68 15.12
C ASP A 37 7.05 -1.72 15.51
N GLU A 38 7.47 -2.74 16.27
CA GLU A 38 6.59 -3.83 16.73
C GLU A 38 5.51 -3.38 17.73
N THR A 39 5.68 -2.21 18.35
CA THR A 39 4.71 -1.64 19.31
C THR A 39 3.57 -0.98 18.56
N THR A 40 3.90 -0.06 17.64
CA THR A 40 2.92 0.73 16.89
C THR A 40 2.44 0.05 15.60
N LEU A 41 3.13 -1.02 15.17
CA LEU A 41 2.87 -1.73 13.91
C LEU A 41 3.00 -0.86 12.66
N LEU A 42 3.87 0.15 12.74
CA LEU A 42 4.21 1.05 11.64
C LEU A 42 5.58 0.68 11.05
N ALA A 43 5.69 0.76 9.73
CA ALA A 43 6.91 0.50 9.01
C ALA A 43 7.30 1.65 8.08
N ASP A 44 8.60 1.87 7.96
CA ASP A 44 9.16 2.69 6.90
C ASP A 44 9.54 1.79 5.73
N VAL A 45 9.09 2.12 4.52
CA VAL A 45 9.25 1.25 3.35
C VAL A 45 9.70 2.01 2.10
N GLN A 46 10.61 1.40 1.35
CA GLN A 46 11.17 1.93 0.12
C GLN A 46 10.50 1.25 -1.09
N PRO A 47 9.78 2.00 -1.97
CA PRO A 47 9.26 1.44 -3.21
C PRO A 47 10.37 0.84 -4.08
N LEU A 48 10.08 -0.31 -4.70
CA LEU A 48 11.01 -1.02 -5.58
C LEU A 48 10.78 -0.74 -7.07
N LEU A 49 9.57 -0.29 -7.44
CA LEU A 49 9.26 0.08 -8.82
C LEU A 49 9.81 1.48 -9.13
N LYS A 50 10.74 1.52 -10.08
CA LYS A 50 11.28 2.75 -10.66
C LYS A 50 10.51 3.09 -11.94
N LEU A 51 9.37 3.75 -11.79
CA LEU A 51 8.51 4.17 -12.91
C LEU A 51 8.99 5.46 -13.58
N THR A 52 9.86 6.23 -12.91
CA THR A 52 10.47 7.46 -13.42
C THR A 52 12.00 7.37 -13.38
N GLY A 53 12.70 8.36 -13.95
CA GLY A 53 14.16 8.40 -13.97
C GLY A 53 14.84 8.45 -12.60
N ASP A 54 14.11 8.88 -11.56
CA ASP A 54 14.61 9.04 -10.20
C ASP A 54 14.22 7.86 -9.30
N GLN A 55 14.96 7.69 -8.20
CA GLN A 55 14.59 6.73 -7.17
C GLN A 55 13.30 7.20 -6.48
N PRO A 56 12.29 6.33 -6.32
CA PRO A 56 11.05 6.72 -5.65
C PRO A 56 11.31 7.07 -4.18
N ALA A 57 10.64 8.12 -3.69
CA ALA A 57 10.71 8.50 -2.29
C ALA A 57 10.21 7.39 -1.36
N GLN A 58 10.86 7.27 -0.19
CA GLN A 58 10.46 6.37 0.88
C GLN A 58 9.09 6.77 1.46
N LEU A 59 8.30 5.78 1.84
CA LEU A 59 7.05 5.96 2.58
C LEU A 59 7.35 5.75 4.07
N LEU A 60 6.85 6.65 4.91
CA LEU A 60 7.14 6.66 6.35
C LEU A 60 5.90 6.30 7.15
N GLY A 61 6.08 5.58 8.25
CA GLY A 61 5.01 5.28 9.21
C GLY A 61 3.82 4.55 8.59
N VAL A 62 4.06 3.64 7.64
CA VAL A 62 3.01 2.89 6.94
C VAL A 62 2.44 1.81 7.87
N PRO A 63 1.13 1.81 8.18
CA PRO A 63 0.51 0.78 9.01
C PRO A 63 0.56 -0.59 8.36
N THR A 64 0.78 -1.62 9.17
CA THR A 64 0.80 -3.03 8.75
C THR A 64 -0.41 -3.77 9.29
N LEU A 65 -1.08 -4.54 8.43
CA LEU A 65 -2.23 -5.33 8.85
C LEU A 65 -1.83 -6.46 9.83
N GLY A 66 -2.59 -6.59 10.91
CA GLY A 66 -2.62 -7.78 11.76
C GLY A 66 -3.81 -8.67 11.43
N GLN A 67 -3.80 -9.91 11.92
CA GLN A 67 -4.87 -10.87 11.66
C GLN A 67 -5.40 -11.46 12.97
N LYS A 68 -6.72 -11.60 13.07
CA LYS A 68 -7.35 -12.44 14.10
C LYS A 68 -7.69 -13.77 13.45
N VAL A 69 -7.20 -14.86 14.01
CA VAL A 69 -7.38 -16.20 13.46
C VAL A 69 -8.01 -17.12 14.49
N SER A 70 -8.89 -17.99 14.02
CA SER A 70 -9.46 -19.09 14.80
C SER A 70 -9.18 -20.37 14.03
N PHE A 71 -8.57 -21.34 14.70
CA PHE A 71 -8.28 -22.65 14.13
C PHE A 71 -8.46 -23.73 15.19
N THR A 72 -8.59 -24.95 14.71
CA THR A 72 -8.83 -26.10 15.55
C THR A 72 -7.60 -27.00 15.56
N LEU A 73 -7.04 -27.23 16.74
CA LEU A 73 -5.95 -28.18 16.93
C LEU A 73 -6.52 -29.56 17.23
N GLN A 74 -6.14 -30.55 16.42
CA GLN A 74 -6.42 -31.94 16.71
C GLN A 74 -5.19 -32.57 17.36
N LEU A 75 -5.33 -32.95 18.63
CA LEU A 75 -4.26 -33.59 19.40
C LEU A 75 -4.78 -34.98 19.86
N GLY A 76 -4.39 -36.02 19.12
CA GLY A 76 -4.93 -37.36 19.29
C GLY A 76 -6.42 -37.43 18.90
N SER A 77 -7.25 -37.96 19.80
CA SER A 77 -8.71 -38.03 19.62
C SER A 77 -9.46 -36.76 20.07
N SER A 78 -8.74 -35.75 20.55
CA SER A 78 -9.32 -34.54 21.11
C SER A 78 -9.12 -33.35 20.19
N THR A 79 -10.12 -32.46 20.20
CA THR A 79 -10.23 -31.31 19.32
C THR A 79 -10.32 -30.06 20.18
N TYR A 80 -9.39 -29.11 20.00
CA TYR A 80 -9.29 -27.89 20.80
C TYR A 80 -9.44 -26.66 19.90
N PRO A 81 -10.46 -25.81 20.11
CA PRO A 81 -10.54 -24.52 19.43
C PRO A 81 -9.47 -23.57 19.99
N VAL A 82 -8.79 -22.87 19.10
CA VAL A 82 -7.79 -21.85 19.44
C VAL A 82 -8.14 -20.57 18.71
N GLU A 83 -8.30 -19.49 19.47
CA GLU A 83 -8.42 -18.14 18.95
C GLU A 83 -7.17 -17.35 19.32
N THR A 84 -6.57 -16.67 18.34
CA THR A 84 -5.37 -15.86 18.58
C THR A 84 -5.29 -14.64 17.65
N THR A 85 -4.50 -13.66 18.06
CA THR A 85 -4.17 -12.48 17.25
C THR A 85 -2.74 -12.61 16.75
N MET A 86 -2.58 -12.73 15.43
CA MET A 86 -1.30 -12.69 14.76
C MET A 86 -0.89 -11.25 14.51
N ARG A 87 0.07 -10.77 15.30
CA ARG A 87 0.73 -9.49 15.04
C ARG A 87 1.70 -9.66 13.86
N PRO A 88 1.78 -8.69 12.93
CA PRO A 88 2.74 -8.77 11.84
C PRO A 88 4.16 -8.72 12.40
N LYS A 89 5.03 -9.51 11.80
CA LYS A 89 6.46 -9.52 12.07
C LYS A 89 7.17 -9.14 10.77
N LEU A 90 7.80 -7.98 10.76
CA LEU A 90 8.59 -7.50 9.63
C LEU A 90 10.02 -7.26 10.09
N GLN A 91 10.98 -7.49 9.19
CA GLN A 91 12.39 -7.24 9.40
C GLN A 91 12.92 -6.32 8.29
N ARG A 92 14.01 -5.60 8.59
CA ARG A 92 14.70 -4.80 7.57
C ARG A 92 15.11 -5.73 6.43
N GLY A 93 14.75 -5.35 5.21
CA GLY A 93 15.04 -6.12 4.00
C GLY A 93 13.86 -6.93 3.48
N ASP A 94 12.83 -7.17 4.30
CA ASP A 94 11.61 -7.85 3.84
C ASP A 94 10.96 -7.08 2.70
N VAL A 95 10.48 -7.83 1.71
CA VAL A 95 9.71 -7.29 0.60
C VAL A 95 8.24 -7.47 0.92
N VAL A 96 7.51 -6.37 0.90
CA VAL A 96 6.09 -6.29 1.25
C VAL A 96 5.27 -5.73 0.10
N PHE A 97 3.98 -6.05 0.10
CA PHE A 97 3.01 -5.46 -0.81
C PHE A 97 2.24 -4.34 -0.09
N VAL A 98 2.25 -3.16 -0.70
CA VAL A 98 1.65 -1.94 -0.15
C VAL A 98 0.50 -1.50 -1.04
N VAL A 99 -0.65 -1.19 -0.47
CA VAL A 99 -1.84 -0.68 -1.16
C VAL A 99 -2.11 0.76 -0.71
N CYS A 100 -2.37 1.66 -1.65
CA CYS A 100 -2.74 3.05 -1.37
C CYS A 100 -4.27 3.19 -1.37
N ALA A 101 -4.81 3.78 -0.32
CA ALA A 101 -6.25 3.97 -0.20
C ALA A 101 -6.80 5.02 -1.17
N ASP A 102 -8.09 4.89 -1.49
CA ASP A 102 -8.79 5.82 -2.37
C ASP A 102 -8.87 7.23 -1.78
N ALA A 103 -8.94 7.37 -0.46
CA ALA A 103 -9.00 8.63 0.26
C ALA A 103 -8.13 8.60 1.51
N GLU A 104 -7.95 9.74 2.16
CA GLU A 104 -7.25 9.81 3.43
C GLU A 104 -7.91 8.93 4.51
N ILE A 105 -7.10 8.09 5.17
CA ILE A 105 -7.59 7.08 6.14
C ILE A 105 -7.33 7.45 7.59
N LYS A 106 -6.53 8.49 7.87
CA LYS A 106 -6.06 8.82 9.23
C LYS A 106 -7.18 8.83 10.28
N ASN A 107 -8.31 9.47 9.97
CA ASN A 107 -9.42 9.62 10.91
C ASN A 107 -10.20 8.31 11.12
N THR A 108 -10.22 7.42 10.12
CA THR A 108 -10.92 6.13 10.20
C THR A 108 -10.13 5.06 10.94
N LEU A 109 -8.83 5.28 11.19
CA LEU A 109 -7.99 4.38 12.00
C LEU A 109 -8.47 4.25 13.46
N SER A 110 -9.33 5.15 13.92
CA SER A 110 -10.04 5.05 15.21
C SER A 110 -11.12 3.96 15.23
N GLY A 111 -11.44 3.37 14.07
CA GLY A 111 -12.56 2.43 13.90
C GLY A 111 -13.93 3.11 13.80
N GLN A 112 -13.97 4.43 13.74
CA GLN A 112 -15.22 5.21 13.61
C GLN A 112 -15.40 5.74 12.18
N VAL A 113 -16.66 5.97 11.81
CA VAL A 113 -16.99 6.67 10.57
C VAL A 113 -16.51 8.12 10.68
N ALA A 114 -15.65 8.54 9.74
CA ALA A 114 -15.08 9.88 9.73
C ALA A 114 -14.86 10.39 8.29
N ALA A 115 -14.91 11.70 8.13
CA ALA A 115 -14.54 12.37 6.88
C ALA A 115 -13.01 12.51 6.78
N PRO A 116 -12.45 12.52 5.56
CA PRO A 116 -11.03 12.83 5.35
C PRO A 116 -10.77 14.33 5.64
N ASP A 117 -9.59 14.64 6.19
CA ASP A 117 -9.18 16.03 6.45
C ASP A 117 -8.71 16.72 5.16
N THR A 118 -8.28 15.95 4.17
CA THR A 118 -7.77 16.48 2.89
C THR A 118 -8.49 15.87 1.68
N GLY A 119 -8.39 16.56 0.54
CA GLY A 119 -8.91 16.07 -0.74
C GLY A 119 -7.98 15.08 -1.46
N ARG A 120 -6.93 14.57 -0.81
CA ARG A 120 -5.96 13.68 -1.46
C ARG A 120 -6.60 12.32 -1.76
N ARG A 121 -6.23 11.76 -2.90
CA ARG A 121 -6.73 10.49 -3.43
C ARG A 121 -5.56 9.64 -3.90
N HIS A 122 -5.60 8.33 -3.68
CA HIS A 122 -4.53 7.41 -4.14
C HIS A 122 -3.13 7.88 -3.71
N SER A 123 -3.04 8.41 -2.48
CA SER A 123 -1.81 8.97 -1.95
C SER A 123 -0.97 7.89 -1.28
N ARG A 124 0.34 7.97 -1.45
CA ARG A 124 1.30 7.10 -0.75
C ARG A 124 1.31 7.32 0.77
N ASN A 125 0.78 8.46 1.24
CA ASN A 125 0.63 8.75 2.66
C ASN A 125 -0.53 7.99 3.31
N ASP A 126 -1.44 7.44 2.50
CA ASP A 126 -2.58 6.62 2.95
C ASP A 126 -2.37 5.16 2.55
N ALA A 127 -1.11 4.74 2.57
CA ALA A 127 -0.74 3.40 2.21
C ALA A 127 -0.85 2.44 3.39
N VAL A 128 -1.09 1.16 3.10
CA VAL A 128 -1.19 0.08 4.09
C VAL A 128 -0.40 -1.12 3.57
N ILE A 129 0.42 -1.71 4.44
CA ILE A 129 1.09 -2.98 4.13
C ILE A 129 0.09 -4.12 4.34
N VAL A 130 -0.20 -4.85 3.27
CA VAL A 130 -1.20 -5.93 3.27
C VAL A 130 -0.59 -7.32 3.37
N GLY A 131 0.73 -7.46 3.20
CA GLY A 131 1.43 -8.72 3.36
C GLY A 131 2.89 -8.68 2.96
N VAL A 132 3.60 -9.76 3.31
CA VAL A 132 4.98 -10.04 2.91
C VAL A 132 4.97 -10.86 1.62
N LEU A 133 5.82 -10.53 0.66
CA LEU A 133 5.96 -11.28 -0.58
C LEU A 133 6.78 -12.57 -0.36
N PRO A 134 6.54 -13.63 -1.16
CA PRO A 134 7.18 -14.94 -0.96
C PRO A 134 8.71 -14.92 -0.92
N CYS A 135 9.36 -13.99 -1.63
CA CYS A 135 10.81 -13.86 -1.64
C CYS A 135 11.43 -13.47 -0.29
N SER A 136 10.62 -13.09 0.70
CA SER A 136 11.05 -12.80 2.08
C SER A 136 10.51 -13.80 3.09
N LEU A 137 9.88 -14.89 2.65
CA LEU A 137 9.38 -15.97 3.51
C LEU A 137 10.25 -17.22 3.46
N SER A 138 11.26 -17.25 2.60
CA SER A 138 12.22 -18.36 2.51
C SER A 138 13.31 -18.15 3.55
N GLU A 139 13.54 -19.15 4.41
CA GLU A 139 14.66 -19.18 5.37
C GLU A 139 16.03 -19.20 4.67
#